data_AF-A0A354XX45-F1
#
_entry.id   AF-A0A354XX45-F1
#
_cell.length_a   1.000
_cell.length_b   1.000
_cell.length_c   1.000
_cell.angle_alpha   90.00
_cell.angle_beta   90.00
_cell.angle_gamma   90.00
#
_symmetry.space_group_name_H-M   'P 1'
#
loop_
_entity.id
_entity.type
_entity.pdbx_description
1 polymer ?
#
loop_
_entity_poly.entity_id
_entity_poly.type
_entity_poly.pdbx_seq_one_letter_code
_entity_poly.pdbx_strand_id
1 'polypeptide(L)' 'GKLLLVASRDDNKIQVFTINNETGLLTDTGQDINVSKPVCLKFATM' A
#
# COMPACT_ATOMS: atom_id res chain seq x y z
N GLY A 1 10.49 -5.85 5.29
CA GLY A 1 9.93 -4.59 4.78
C GLY A 1 9.07 -3.98 5.86
N LYS A 2 8.97 -2.65 5.95
CA LYS A 2 8.19 -1.98 7.01
C LYS A 2 6.79 -1.54 6.54
N LEU A 3 6.63 -1.36 5.23
CA LEU A 3 5.44 -0.83 4.60
C LEU A 3 5.01 -1.78 3.48
N LEU A 4 3.70 -1.88 3.29
CA LEU A 4 3.05 -2.64 2.23
C LEU A 4 2.08 -1.71 1.51
N LEU A 5 2.23 -1.56 0.20
CA LEU A 5 1.32 -0.78 -0.63
C LEU A 5 0.40 -1.73 -1.40
N VAL A 6 -0.91 -1.48 -1.33
CA VAL A 6 -1.94 -2.25 -2.04
C VAL A 6 -2.59 -1.36 -3.08
N ALA A 7 -2.45 -1.71 -4.36
CA ALA A 7 -3.16 -1.04 -5.43
C ALA A 7 -4.55 -1.67 -5.61
N SER A 8 -5.59 -0.94 -5.21
CA SER A 8 -6.98 -1.36 -5.36
C SER A 8 -7.58 -0.73 -6.61
N ARG A 9 -7.62 -1.51 -7.71
CA ARG A 9 -8.11 -1.07 -9.02
C ARG A 9 -9.55 -0.54 -8.96
N ASP A 10 -10.44 -1.27 -8.30
CA ASP A 10 -11.88 -0.97 -8.31
C ASP A 10 -12.23 0.18 -7.37
N ASP A 11 -11.47 0.32 -6.27
CA ASP A 11 -11.60 1.43 -5.32
C ASP A 11 -10.87 2.71 -5.76
N ASN A 12 -10.15 2.67 -6.88
CA ASN A 12 -9.35 3.80 -7.39
C ASN A 12 -8.42 4.41 -6.33
N LYS A 13 -7.75 3.55 -5.55
CA LYS A 13 -6.82 4.00 -4.51
C LYS A 13 -5.68 3.02 -4.28
N ILE A 14 -4.57 3.55 -3.77
CA ILE A 14 -3.46 2.77 -3.25
C ILE A 14 -3.49 2.93 -1.73
N GLN A 15 -3.71 1.82 -1.02
CA GLN A 15 -3.73 1.80 0.44
C GLN A 15 -2.32 1.50 0.97
N VAL A 16 -1.99 2.09 2.11
CA VAL A 16 -0.69 1.94 2.76
C VAL A 16 -0.87 1.23 4.09
N PHE A 17 -0.19 0.11 4.26
CA PHE A 17 -0.20 -0.67 5.48
C PHE A 17 1.20 -0.68 6.10
N THR A 18 1.26 -0.64 7.42
CA THR A 18 2.47 -0.95 8.18
C THR A 18 2.47 -2.42 8.55
N ILE A 19 3.63 -3.06 8.45
CA ILE A 19 3.81 -4.46 8.82
C ILE A 19 4.41 -4.51 10.22
N ASN A 20 3.73 -5.17 11.15
CA ASN A 20 4.34 -5.54 12.42
C ASN A 20 5.35 -6.66 12.19
N ASN A 21 6.64 -6.39 12.42
CA ASN A 21 7.72 -7.35 12.14
C ASN A 21 7.73 -8.58 13.06
N GLU A 22 7.09 -8.50 14.23
CA GLU A 22 7.05 -9.60 15.21
C GLU A 22 5.88 -10.55 14.95
N THR A 23 4.73 -10.01 14.54
CA THR A 23 3.48 -10.78 14.35
C THR A 23 3.10 -10.99 12.89
N GLY A 24 3.64 -10.19 11.98
CA GLY A 24 3.23 -10.15 10.57
C GLY A 24 1.89 -9.43 10.33
N LEU A 25 1.25 -8.89 11.36
CA LEU A 25 -0.03 -8.19 11.23
C LEU A 25 0.12 -6.89 10.42
N LEU A 26 -0.89 -6.60 9.62
CA LEU A 26 -0.98 -5.39 8.81
C LEU A 26 -1.86 -4.37 9.54
N THR A 27 -1.36 -3.15 9.70
CA THR A 27 -2.13 -2.03 10.24
C THR A 27 -2.28 -0.97 9.16
N ASP A 28 -3.53 -0.63 8.84
CA ASP A 28 -3.83 0.46 7.90
C ASP A 28 -3.31 1.78 8.46
N THR A 29 -2.55 2.53 7.65
CA THR A 29 -2.03 3.84 8.06
C THR A 29 -3.02 4.98 7.80
N GLY A 30 -4.09 4.71 7.05
CA GLY A 30 -5.06 5.72 6.59
C GLY A 30 -4.47 6.70 5.56
N GLN A 31 -3.27 6.43 5.04
CA GLN A 31 -2.63 7.26 4.02
C GLN A 31 -2.99 6.78 2.61
N ASP A 32 -4.30 6.81 2.31
CA ASP A 32 -4.81 6.40 1.00
C ASP A 32 -4.39 7.38 -0.10
N ILE A 33 -3.82 6.84 -1.18
CA ILE A 33 -3.43 7.61 -2.37
C ILE A 33 -4.46 7.35 -3.46
N ASN A 34 -5.32 8.33 -3.73
CA ASN A 34 -6.35 8.20 -4.77
C ASN A 34 -5.72 8.28 -6.17
N VAL A 35 -5.88 7.21 -6.94
CA VAL A 35 -5.36 7.06 -8.31
C VAL A 35 -6.39 6.27 -9.10
N SER A 36 -6.70 6.66 -10.33
CA SER A 36 -7.65 5.90 -11.16
C SER A 36 -7.08 4.54 -11.57
N LYS A 37 -7.78 3.46 -11.24
CA LYS A 37 -7.49 2.07 -11.61
C LYS A 37 -6.00 1.67 -11.45
N PRO A 38 -5.42 1.76 -10.25
CA PRO A 38 -4.03 1.38 -10.02
C PRO A 38 -3.90 -0.14 -10.15
N VAL A 39 -2.93 -0.61 -10.94
CA VAL A 39 -2.73 -2.04 -11.23
C VAL A 39 -1.28 -2.50 -11.06
N CYS A 40 -0.31 -1.60 -11.09
CA CYS A 40 1.10 -1.93 -10.98
C CYS A 40 1.81 -0.87 -10.13
N LEU A 41 2.58 -1.34 -9.14
CA LEU A 41 3.42 -0.50 -8.29
C LEU A 41 4.87 -0.89 -8.52
N LYS A 42 5.73 0.09 -8.80
CA LYS A 42 7.17 -0.10 -8.84
C LYS A 42 7.85 0.90 -7.92
N PHE A 43 8.79 0.40 -7.12
CA PHE A 43 9.73 1.23 -6.40
C PHE A 43 10.81 1.70 -7.39
N ALA A 44 10.97 3.01 -7.52
CA ALA A 44 12.11 3.59 -8.20
C ALA A 44 13.25 3.73 -7.19
N THR A 45 14.45 3.30 -7.56
CA THR A 45 15.67 3.62 -6.82
C THR A 45 16.12 5.01 -7.25
N MET A 46 16.57 5.82 -6.29
CA MET A 46 17.20 7.11 -6.57
C MET A 46 18.68 6.92 -6.93
#